data_AF-A0A0G0MWN0-F1
#
_entry.id   AF-A0A0G0MWN0-F1
#
_cell.length_a   1.000
_cell.length_b   1.000
_cell.length_c   1.000
_cell.angle_alpha   90.00
_cell.angle_beta   90.00
_cell.angle_gamma   90.00
#
_symmetry.space_group_name_H-M   'P 1'
#
loop_
_entity.id
_entity.type
_entity.pdbx_description
1 polymer ?
#
loop_
_entity_poly.entity_id
_entity_poly.type
_entity_poly.pdbx_seq_one_letter_code
_entity_poly.pdbx_strand_id
1 'polypeptide(L)'
;MDKPQKIKLLIGNEEACIKEYTKNGPDGLAQFLGMDRNGAMFKEIMLYFAFEKDVIFKCAIENMETIQQIFVAIGPSEMRKLMGIEGSAFDVCFESIFDIIGLGLRSFYKYTVSHKEELSAILFEKGPEALRAQLCIIGEKYDNLWEAVMDLILNEFTKKKFEERTLSHQEKFAKLMPKLQKYIRGIL
;
A
#
# COMPACT_ATOMS: atom_id res chain seq x y z
N MET A 1 36.86 -13.01 1.39
CA MET A 1 36.79 -12.30 0.10
C MET A 1 36.45 -10.86 0.39
N ASP A 2 37.31 -9.93 -0.01
CA ASP A 2 37.07 -8.50 0.24
C ASP A 2 35.92 -7.95 -0.61
N LYS A 3 35.10 -7.09 -0.01
CA LYS A 3 33.97 -6.34 -0.62
C LYS A 3 34.22 -5.83 -2.05
N PRO A 4 35.39 -5.27 -2.41
CA PRO A 4 35.64 -4.71 -3.75
C PRO A 4 35.72 -5.76 -4.86
N GLN A 5 36.06 -7.02 -4.56
CA GLN A 5 36.24 -8.06 -5.58
C GLN A 5 34.91 -8.63 -6.10
N LYS A 6 33.84 -8.61 -5.30
CA LYS A 6 32.54 -9.12 -5.74
C LYS A 6 31.66 -8.08 -6.43
N ILE A 7 31.80 -6.78 -6.13
CA ILE A 7 31.17 -5.72 -6.95
C ILE A 7 31.76 -5.69 -8.36
N LYS A 8 33.08 -5.92 -8.49
CA LYS A 8 33.74 -6.09 -9.80
C LYS A 8 33.23 -7.27 -10.63
N LEU A 9 32.68 -8.32 -10.00
CA LEU A 9 32.06 -9.46 -10.68
C LEU A 9 30.69 -9.12 -11.32
N LEU A 10 30.02 -8.08 -10.84
CA LEU A 10 28.72 -7.62 -11.39
C LEU A 10 28.88 -6.79 -12.67
N ILE A 11 30.00 -6.08 -12.82
CA ILE A 11 30.26 -5.16 -13.94
C ILE A 11 30.22 -5.87 -15.31
N GLY A 12 30.38 -7.20 -15.35
CA GLY A 12 30.24 -8.01 -16.58
C GLY A 12 28.88 -8.68 -16.80
N ASN A 13 28.00 -8.70 -15.80
CA ASN A 13 26.72 -9.42 -15.82
C ASN A 13 25.52 -8.53 -15.47
N GLU A 14 25.68 -7.21 -15.54
CA GLU A 14 24.64 -6.25 -15.13
C GLU A 14 23.34 -6.50 -15.87
N GLU A 15 23.39 -6.69 -17.19
CA GLU A 15 22.21 -6.93 -18.01
C GLU A 15 21.48 -8.22 -17.62
N ALA A 16 22.22 -9.28 -17.31
CA ALA A 16 21.64 -10.52 -16.81
C ALA A 16 20.98 -10.31 -15.44
N CYS A 17 21.59 -9.54 -14.55
CA CYS A 17 21.03 -9.21 -13.24
C CYS A 17 19.76 -8.34 -13.36
N ILE A 18 19.77 -7.35 -14.24
CA ILE A 18 18.60 -6.51 -14.56
C ILE A 18 17.47 -7.40 -15.04
N LYS A 19 17.74 -8.26 -16.03
CA LYS A 19 16.74 -9.17 -16.60
C LYS A 19 16.17 -10.13 -15.55
N GLU A 20 17.03 -10.66 -14.68
CA GLU A 20 16.62 -11.58 -13.63
C GLU A 20 15.72 -10.88 -12.61
N TYR A 21 16.09 -9.67 -12.17
CA TYR A 21 15.25 -8.88 -11.26
C TYR A 21 13.91 -8.51 -11.92
N THR A 22 13.93 -8.09 -13.17
CA THR A 22 12.69 -7.71 -13.87
C THR A 22 11.75 -8.89 -14.02
N LYS A 23 12.29 -10.10 -14.23
CA LYS A 23 11.49 -11.31 -14.41
C LYS A 23 11.02 -11.93 -13.09
N ASN A 24 11.91 -12.01 -12.11
CA ASN A 24 11.75 -12.85 -10.92
C ASN A 24 11.87 -12.06 -9.60
N GLY A 25 11.98 -10.73 -9.68
CA GLY A 25 12.06 -9.85 -8.53
C GLY A 25 13.38 -9.97 -7.74
N PRO A 26 13.42 -9.42 -6.52
CA PRO A 26 14.61 -9.48 -5.67
C PRO A 26 15.02 -10.91 -5.30
N ASP A 27 14.05 -11.83 -5.18
CA ASP A 27 14.34 -13.24 -4.84
C ASP A 27 15.06 -13.96 -5.97
N GLY A 28 14.59 -13.79 -7.22
CA GLY A 28 15.27 -14.37 -8.38
C GLY A 28 16.68 -13.82 -8.55
N LEU A 29 16.86 -12.51 -8.35
CA LEU A 29 18.19 -11.91 -8.38
C LEU A 29 19.10 -12.47 -7.27
N ALA A 30 18.61 -12.60 -6.04
CA ALA A 30 19.38 -13.17 -4.94
C ALA A 30 19.81 -14.61 -5.24
N GLN A 31 18.89 -15.42 -5.76
CA GLN A 31 19.15 -16.80 -6.16
C GLN A 31 20.19 -16.88 -7.29
N PHE A 32 20.05 -16.05 -8.32
CA PHE A 32 20.98 -15.98 -9.45
C PHE A 32 22.39 -15.59 -9.02
N LEU A 33 22.50 -14.69 -8.04
CA LEU A 33 23.78 -14.26 -7.47
C LEU A 33 24.34 -15.25 -6.42
N GLY A 34 23.57 -16.27 -6.02
CA GLY A 34 23.94 -17.19 -4.94
C GLY A 34 24.09 -16.46 -3.59
N MET A 35 23.22 -15.49 -3.32
CA MET A 35 23.28 -14.63 -2.15
C MET A 35 22.04 -14.78 -1.26
N ASP A 36 22.20 -14.47 0.02
CA ASP A 36 21.07 -14.29 0.93
C ASP A 36 20.39 -12.93 0.66
N ARG A 37 19.07 -12.97 0.38
CA ARG A 37 18.21 -11.78 0.17
C ARG A 37 18.35 -10.76 1.31
N ASN A 38 18.53 -11.23 2.54
CA ASN A 38 18.58 -10.36 3.70
C ASN A 38 20.01 -9.93 4.07
N GLY A 39 21.01 -10.46 3.36
CA GLY A 39 22.43 -10.16 3.58
C GLY A 39 22.79 -8.71 3.26
N ALA A 40 23.68 -8.13 4.07
CA ALA A 40 24.15 -6.75 3.87
C ALA A 40 24.72 -6.50 2.46
N MET A 41 25.38 -7.50 1.90
CA MET A 41 25.94 -7.44 0.55
C MET A 41 24.86 -7.36 -0.54
N PHE A 42 23.77 -8.12 -0.40
CA PHE A 42 22.67 -8.05 -1.36
C PHE A 42 22.01 -6.67 -1.34
N LYS A 43 21.87 -6.06 -0.15
CA LYS A 43 21.37 -4.68 -0.01
C LYS A 43 22.24 -3.65 -0.74
N GLU A 44 23.56 -3.76 -0.64
CA GLU A 44 24.49 -2.89 -1.38
C GLU A 44 24.33 -3.02 -2.90
N ILE A 45 24.15 -4.26 -3.37
CA ILE A 45 23.90 -4.55 -4.79
C ILE A 45 22.56 -3.97 -5.24
N MET A 46 21.52 -4.13 -4.43
CA MET A 46 20.21 -3.56 -4.70
C MET A 46 20.24 -2.04 -4.79
N LEU A 47 20.98 -1.37 -3.89
CA LEU A 47 21.18 0.08 -3.98
C LEU A 47 21.87 0.46 -5.30
N TYR A 48 22.93 -0.24 -5.69
CA TYR A 48 23.60 0.00 -6.97
C TYR A 48 22.63 -0.15 -8.15
N PHE A 49 21.91 -1.27 -8.25
CA PHE A 49 20.97 -1.49 -9.36
C PHE A 49 19.79 -0.52 -9.36
N ALA A 50 19.29 -0.15 -8.17
CA ALA A 50 18.21 0.81 -8.01
C ALA A 50 18.58 2.19 -8.56
N PHE A 51 19.73 2.73 -8.18
CA PHE A 51 20.10 4.12 -8.46
C PHE A 51 20.99 4.28 -9.70
N GLU A 52 21.91 3.35 -9.95
CA GLU A 52 22.83 3.46 -11.09
C GLU A 52 22.25 2.84 -12.37
N LYS A 53 21.25 1.97 -12.25
CA LYS A 53 20.67 1.21 -13.39
C LYS A 53 19.17 1.35 -13.54
N ASP A 54 18.50 2.08 -12.65
CA ASP A 54 17.04 2.26 -12.64
C ASP A 54 16.25 0.94 -12.71
N VAL A 55 16.80 -0.13 -12.13
CA VAL A 55 16.21 -1.48 -12.23
C VAL A 55 14.77 -1.54 -11.75
N ILE A 56 14.49 -0.81 -10.66
CA ILE A 56 13.17 -0.76 -10.04
C ILE A 56 12.15 -0.16 -11.02
N PHE A 57 12.51 0.95 -11.66
CA PHE A 57 11.66 1.61 -12.63
C PHE A 57 11.46 0.76 -13.88
N LYS A 58 12.54 0.21 -14.45
CA LYS A 58 12.46 -0.68 -15.62
C LYS A 58 11.57 -1.88 -15.36
N CYS A 59 11.74 -2.53 -14.21
CA CYS A 59 10.88 -3.63 -13.78
C CYS A 59 9.42 -3.22 -13.67
N ALA A 60 9.13 -2.04 -13.10
CA ALA A 60 7.78 -1.52 -12.99
C ALA A 60 7.13 -1.21 -14.35
N ILE A 61 7.89 -0.70 -15.31
CA ILE A 61 7.39 -0.41 -16.67
C ILE A 61 7.19 -1.69 -17.48
N GLU A 62 8.17 -2.61 -17.47
CA GLU A 62 8.09 -3.88 -18.21
C GLU A 62 6.95 -4.78 -17.69
N ASN A 63 6.65 -4.72 -16.39
CA ASN A 63 5.59 -5.50 -15.75
C ASN A 63 4.41 -4.63 -15.30
N MET A 64 4.15 -3.51 -15.97
CA MET A 64 3.20 -2.48 -15.50
C MET A 64 1.82 -3.03 -15.14
N GLU A 65 1.26 -3.91 -15.97
CA GLU A 65 -0.05 -4.52 -15.71
C GLU A 65 -0.03 -5.38 -14.43
N THR A 66 0.96 -6.24 -14.29
CA THR A 66 1.13 -7.10 -13.11
C THR A 66 1.37 -6.26 -11.85
N ILE A 67 2.21 -5.23 -11.92
CA ILE A 67 2.48 -4.35 -10.78
C ILE A 67 1.23 -3.56 -10.40
N GLN A 68 0.43 -3.09 -11.37
CA GLN A 68 -0.87 -2.48 -11.08
C GLN A 68 -1.80 -3.46 -10.36
N GLN A 69 -1.90 -4.71 -10.84
CA GLN A 69 -2.75 -5.72 -10.20
C GLN A 69 -2.31 -5.99 -8.76
N ILE A 70 -1.00 -6.13 -8.52
CA ILE A 70 -0.43 -6.27 -7.19
C ILE A 70 -0.76 -5.05 -6.33
N PHE A 71 -0.51 -3.84 -6.84
CA PHE A 71 -0.82 -2.59 -6.12
C PHE A 71 -2.27 -2.56 -5.65
N VAL A 72 -3.23 -2.89 -6.52
CA VAL A 72 -4.65 -2.89 -6.18
C VAL A 72 -5.01 -4.02 -5.21
N ALA A 73 -4.33 -5.16 -5.27
CA ALA A 73 -4.63 -6.32 -4.44
C ALA A 73 -4.10 -6.21 -3.01
N ILE A 74 -2.88 -5.70 -2.82
CA ILE A 74 -2.20 -5.71 -1.51
C ILE A 74 -1.79 -4.33 -1.01
N GLY A 75 -1.88 -3.31 -1.87
CA GLY A 75 -1.54 -1.95 -1.51
C GLY A 75 -0.06 -1.60 -1.67
N PRO A 76 0.26 -0.31 -1.49
CA PRO A 76 1.58 0.25 -1.77
C PRO A 76 2.68 -0.25 -0.82
N SER A 77 2.41 -0.34 0.50
CA SER A 77 3.39 -0.80 1.48
C SER A 77 3.83 -2.24 1.24
N GLU A 78 2.89 -3.16 1.04
CA GLU A 78 3.23 -4.56 0.77
C GLU A 78 3.88 -4.74 -0.61
N MET A 79 3.47 -3.96 -1.61
CA MET A 79 4.17 -3.94 -2.91
C MET A 79 5.65 -3.54 -2.77
N ARG A 80 5.98 -2.55 -1.92
CA ARG A 80 7.39 -2.18 -1.65
C ARG A 80 8.20 -3.35 -1.11
N LYS A 81 7.62 -4.13 -0.20
CA LYS A 81 8.26 -5.31 0.39
C LYS A 81 8.51 -6.39 -0.65
N LEU A 82 7.52 -6.66 -1.50
CA LEU A 82 7.66 -7.63 -2.59
C LEU A 82 8.76 -7.23 -3.58
N MET A 83 8.85 -5.94 -3.89
CA MET A 83 9.92 -5.40 -4.73
C MET A 83 11.27 -5.30 -3.99
N GLY A 84 11.33 -5.51 -2.68
CA GLY A 84 12.58 -5.41 -1.91
C GLY A 84 13.12 -3.99 -1.81
N ILE A 85 12.24 -2.99 -1.85
CA ILE A 85 12.57 -1.55 -1.85
C ILE A 85 12.09 -0.88 -0.55
N GLU A 86 12.31 -1.58 0.56
CA GLU A 86 11.95 -1.12 1.89
C GLU A 86 12.97 -0.11 2.43
N GLY A 87 12.48 0.86 3.20
CA GLY A 87 13.31 1.87 3.86
C GLY A 87 13.46 3.15 3.04
N SER A 88 13.87 4.22 3.74
CA SER A 88 13.84 5.58 3.21
C SER A 88 14.80 5.83 2.04
N ALA A 89 15.86 5.02 1.92
CA ALA A 89 16.77 5.10 0.80
C ALA A 89 16.04 4.97 -0.54
N PHE A 90 15.02 4.09 -0.62
CA PHE A 90 14.29 3.83 -1.85
C PHE A 90 13.03 4.68 -2.03
N ASP A 91 12.76 5.66 -1.16
CA ASP A 91 11.53 6.46 -1.24
C ASP A 91 11.42 7.17 -2.60
N VAL A 92 12.52 7.73 -3.11
CA VAL A 92 12.56 8.40 -4.43
C VAL A 92 12.21 7.44 -5.58
N CYS A 93 12.74 6.21 -5.55
CA CYS A 93 12.42 5.20 -6.56
C CYS A 93 10.95 4.79 -6.47
N PHE A 94 10.45 4.61 -5.25
CA PHE A 94 9.06 4.21 -5.02
C PHE A 94 8.09 5.32 -5.43
N GLU A 95 8.38 6.58 -5.11
CA GLU A 95 7.59 7.73 -5.50
C GLU A 95 7.36 7.77 -7.02
N SER A 96 8.39 7.48 -7.82
CA SER A 96 8.25 7.43 -9.28
C SER A 96 7.28 6.33 -9.74
N ILE A 97 7.33 5.17 -9.09
CA ILE A 97 6.36 4.08 -9.35
C ILE A 97 4.96 4.48 -8.90
N PHE A 98 4.86 5.09 -7.72
CA PHE A 98 3.59 5.53 -7.14
C PHE A 98 2.91 6.58 -8.02
N ASP A 99 3.67 7.54 -8.56
CA ASP A 99 3.15 8.58 -9.45
C ASP A 99 2.60 7.98 -10.76
N ILE A 100 3.30 7.01 -11.35
CA ILE A 100 2.86 6.38 -12.61
C ILE A 100 1.74 5.38 -12.38
N ILE A 101 1.97 4.39 -11.53
CA ILE A 101 1.08 3.24 -11.34
C ILE A 101 -0.04 3.60 -10.36
N GLY A 102 0.29 4.22 -9.23
CA GLY A 102 -0.67 4.61 -8.21
C GLY A 102 -1.62 5.70 -8.72
N LEU A 103 -1.07 6.81 -9.19
CA LEU A 103 -1.85 7.98 -9.60
C LEU A 103 -2.22 7.94 -11.08
N GLY A 104 -1.23 7.79 -11.98
CA GLY A 104 -1.44 7.81 -13.43
C GLY A 104 -2.45 6.75 -13.92
N LEU A 105 -2.38 5.53 -13.37
CA LEU A 105 -3.31 4.44 -13.69
C LEU A 105 -4.49 4.30 -12.71
N ARG A 106 -4.64 5.25 -11.78
CA ARG A 106 -5.68 5.27 -10.74
C ARG A 106 -5.70 4.03 -9.83
N SER A 107 -4.59 3.30 -9.73
CA SER A 107 -4.49 2.08 -8.91
C SER A 107 -4.64 2.39 -7.43
N PHE A 108 -4.16 3.55 -6.99
CA PHE A 108 -4.31 4.02 -5.63
C PHE A 108 -5.78 4.20 -5.25
N TYR A 109 -6.56 4.89 -6.09
CA TYR A 109 -7.99 5.06 -5.87
C TYR A 109 -8.74 3.72 -5.81
N LYS A 110 -8.44 2.79 -6.74
CA LYS A 110 -9.04 1.45 -6.74
C LYS A 110 -8.73 0.72 -5.43
N TYR A 111 -7.46 0.72 -5.00
CA TYR A 111 -7.05 0.13 -3.73
C TYR A 111 -7.83 0.73 -2.55
N THR A 112 -7.85 2.07 -2.42
CA THR A 112 -8.49 2.75 -1.29
C THR A 112 -9.99 2.49 -1.20
N VAL A 113 -10.70 2.40 -2.33
CA VAL A 113 -12.14 2.10 -2.35
C VAL A 113 -12.40 0.64 -2.01
N SER A 114 -11.62 -0.29 -2.59
CA SER A 114 -11.77 -1.73 -2.37
C SER A 114 -11.42 -2.16 -0.94
N HIS A 115 -10.51 -1.44 -0.27
CA HIS A 115 -10.02 -1.78 1.07
C HIS A 115 -10.44 -0.77 2.14
N LYS A 116 -11.44 0.07 1.87
CA LYS A 116 -11.86 1.17 2.76
C LYS A 116 -12.16 0.74 4.19
N GLU A 117 -12.69 -0.46 4.41
CA GLU A 117 -13.01 -0.98 5.75
C GLU A 117 -11.76 -1.30 6.55
N GLU A 118 -10.77 -1.94 5.91
CA GLU A 118 -9.46 -2.22 6.52
C GLU A 118 -8.71 -0.92 6.82
N LEU A 119 -8.69 0.01 5.87
CA LEU A 119 -8.06 1.32 6.04
C LEU A 119 -8.73 2.13 7.17
N SER A 120 -10.06 2.05 7.28
CA SER A 120 -10.80 2.64 8.40
C SER A 120 -10.36 2.02 9.73
N ALA A 121 -10.25 0.69 9.80
CA ALA A 121 -9.80 0.00 11.01
C ALA A 121 -8.39 0.47 11.41
N ILE A 122 -7.46 0.59 10.47
CA ILE A 122 -6.12 1.12 10.74
C ILE A 122 -6.19 2.55 11.29
N LEU A 123 -6.99 3.43 10.68
CA LEU A 123 -7.16 4.80 11.15
C LEU A 123 -7.65 4.86 12.60
N PHE A 124 -8.69 4.09 12.94
CA PHE A 124 -9.32 4.15 14.26
C PHE A 124 -8.54 3.40 15.35
N GLU A 125 -7.80 2.35 14.99
CA GLU A 125 -7.02 1.55 15.94
C GLU A 125 -5.61 2.10 16.14
N LYS A 126 -4.97 2.60 15.09
CA LYS A 126 -3.54 2.95 15.08
C LYS A 126 -3.26 4.43 14.78
N GLY A 127 -4.27 5.18 14.31
CA GLY A 127 -4.15 6.60 14.03
C GLY A 127 -3.79 6.94 12.58
N PRO A 128 -3.87 8.24 12.23
CA PRO A 128 -3.70 8.73 10.86
C PRO A 128 -2.28 8.52 10.32
N GLU A 129 -1.25 8.64 11.14
CA GLU A 129 0.14 8.45 10.72
C GLU A 129 0.42 7.01 10.31
N ALA A 130 -0.15 6.04 11.02
CA ALA A 130 -0.03 4.62 10.68
C ALA A 130 -0.72 4.31 9.35
N LEU A 131 -1.90 4.88 9.12
CA LEU A 131 -2.60 4.77 7.83
C LEU A 131 -1.79 5.41 6.70
N ARG A 132 -1.26 6.63 6.92
CA ARG A 132 -0.46 7.35 5.93
C ARG A 132 0.79 6.57 5.55
N ALA A 133 1.46 5.96 6.53
CA ALA A 133 2.60 5.06 6.31
C ALA A 133 2.21 3.79 5.54
N GLN A 134 1.09 3.16 5.89
CA GLN A 134 0.56 1.98 5.18
C GLN A 134 0.25 2.28 3.71
N LEU A 135 -0.25 3.48 3.43
CA LEU A 135 -0.53 3.96 2.08
C LEU A 135 0.71 4.49 1.35
N CYS A 136 1.87 4.53 2.01
CA CYS A 136 3.13 5.08 1.51
C CYS A 136 2.96 6.49 0.88
N ILE A 137 2.10 7.32 1.47
CA ILE A 137 1.95 8.72 1.11
C ILE A 137 3.07 9.49 1.81
N ILE A 138 4.24 9.54 1.16
CA ILE A 138 5.48 10.07 1.70
C ILE A 138 5.76 11.46 1.13
N GLY A 139 5.95 12.45 2.00
CA GLY A 139 6.24 13.82 1.61
C GLY A 139 5.01 14.70 1.39
N GLU A 140 5.26 16.01 1.36
CA GLU A 140 4.24 17.07 1.28
C GLU A 140 3.54 17.10 -0.10
N LYS A 141 4.22 16.60 -1.15
CA LYS A 141 3.65 16.58 -2.51
C LYS A 141 2.35 15.77 -2.62
N TYR A 142 2.09 14.89 -1.66
CA TYR A 142 0.88 14.07 -1.60
C TYR A 142 -0.14 14.54 -0.55
N ASP A 143 0.02 15.73 0.05
CA ASP A 143 -0.92 16.19 1.09
C ASP A 143 -2.36 16.33 0.57
N ASN A 144 -2.55 16.83 -0.65
CA ASN A 144 -3.89 16.88 -1.26
C ASN A 144 -4.49 15.47 -1.46
N LEU A 145 -3.66 14.48 -1.82
CA LEU A 145 -4.11 13.10 -1.94
C LEU A 145 -4.48 12.53 -0.56
N TRP A 146 -3.68 12.87 0.46
CA TRP A 146 -3.92 12.48 1.84
C TRP A 146 -5.24 13.03 2.36
N GLU A 147 -5.53 14.31 2.13
CA GLU A 147 -6.80 14.92 2.47
C GLU A 147 -7.98 14.19 1.82
N ALA A 148 -7.89 13.87 0.53
CA ALA A 148 -8.92 13.13 -0.18
C ALA A 148 -9.15 11.71 0.39
N VAL A 149 -8.09 11.03 0.84
CA VAL A 149 -8.20 9.72 1.52
C VAL A 149 -8.90 9.87 2.86
N MET A 150 -8.53 10.88 3.65
CA MET A 150 -9.14 11.14 4.94
C MET A 150 -10.62 11.46 4.80
N ASP A 151 -10.99 12.29 3.82
CA ASP A 151 -12.39 12.60 3.51
C ASP A 151 -13.17 11.35 3.12
N LEU A 152 -12.61 10.49 2.26
CA LEU A 152 -13.24 9.22 1.88
C LEU A 152 -13.56 8.35 3.11
N ILE A 153 -12.57 8.15 3.98
CA ILE A 153 -12.66 7.26 5.14
C ILE A 153 -13.59 7.85 6.22
N LEU A 154 -13.47 9.15 6.52
CA LEU A 154 -14.27 9.81 7.55
C LEU A 154 -15.73 9.95 7.14
N ASN A 155 -16.02 10.22 5.86
CA ASN A 155 -17.38 10.27 5.36
C ASN A 155 -18.06 8.90 5.45
N GLU A 156 -17.35 7.83 5.08
CA GLU A 156 -17.85 6.47 5.19
C GLU A 156 -18.14 6.09 6.65
N PHE A 157 -17.22 6.42 7.56
CA PHE A 157 -17.41 6.17 8.98
C PHE A 157 -18.62 6.93 9.55
N THR A 158 -18.75 8.22 9.19
CA THR A 158 -19.85 9.07 9.65
C THR A 158 -21.20 8.52 9.16
N LYS A 159 -21.26 8.12 7.89
CA LYS A 159 -22.45 7.49 7.29
C LYS A 159 -22.82 6.21 8.05
N LYS A 160 -21.84 5.31 8.28
CA LYS A 160 -22.07 4.07 9.02
C LYS A 160 -22.56 4.33 10.45
N LYS A 161 -21.97 5.30 11.16
CA LYS A 161 -22.43 5.68 12.51
C LYS A 161 -23.84 6.28 12.52
N PHE A 162 -24.19 7.05 11.49
CA PHE A 162 -25.53 7.60 11.34
C PHE A 162 -26.56 6.49 11.09
N GLU A 163 -26.24 5.53 10.23
CA GLU A 163 -27.08 4.35 9.96
C GLU A 163 -27.25 3.48 11.21
N GLU A 164 -26.17 3.18 11.93
CA GLU A 164 -26.20 2.44 13.21
C GLU A 164 -27.10 3.13 14.26
N ARG A 165 -26.99 4.46 14.39
CA ARG A 165 -27.84 5.23 15.29
C ARG A 165 -29.30 5.20 14.86
N THR A 166 -29.57 5.33 13.57
CA THR A 166 -30.94 5.30 13.04
C THR A 166 -31.60 3.96 13.30
N LEU A 167 -30.89 2.86 13.03
CA LEU A 167 -31.34 1.50 13.34
C LEU A 167 -31.61 1.31 14.84
N SER A 168 -30.68 1.75 15.70
CA SER A 168 -30.86 1.67 17.16
C SER A 168 -32.09 2.46 17.65
N HIS A 169 -32.36 3.63 17.07
CA HIS A 169 -33.54 4.42 17.40
C HIS A 169 -34.83 3.73 16.92
N GLN A 170 -34.85 3.18 15.71
CA GLN A 170 -35.98 2.42 15.19
C GLN A 170 -36.29 1.20 16.06
N GLU A 171 -35.28 0.45 16.48
CA GLU A 171 -35.45 -0.70 17.39
C GLU A 171 -35.99 -0.31 18.76
N LYS A 172 -35.49 0.80 19.35
CA LYS A 172 -36.02 1.33 20.61
C LYS A 172 -37.47 1.77 20.46
N PHE A 173 -37.81 2.42 19.36
CA PHE A 173 -39.18 2.87 19.08
C PHE A 173 -40.13 1.68 18.87
N ALA A 174 -39.69 0.65 18.13
CA ALA A 174 -40.43 -0.59 17.93
C ALA A 174 -40.70 -1.34 19.26
N LYS A 175 -39.78 -1.27 20.23
CA LYS A 175 -39.98 -1.83 21.58
C LYS A 175 -40.93 -0.99 22.46
N LEU A 176 -41.03 0.31 22.21
CA LEU A 176 -41.90 1.23 22.96
C LEU A 176 -43.35 1.25 22.43
N MET A 177 -43.54 1.11 21.13
CA MET A 177 -44.85 1.19 20.48
C MET A 177 -45.90 0.20 21.04
N PRO A 178 -45.60 -1.08 21.31
CA PRO A 178 -46.55 -2.01 21.90
C PRO A 178 -47.00 -1.58 23.31
N LYS A 179 -46.09 -0.99 24.11
CA LYS A 179 -46.42 -0.48 25.46
C LYS A 179 -47.33 0.74 25.39
N LEU A 180 -47.06 1.64 24.45
CA LEU A 180 -47.88 2.83 24.19
C LEU A 180 -49.28 2.46 23.69
N GLN A 181 -49.40 1.49 22.77
CA GLN A 181 -50.69 0.99 22.28
C GLN A 181 -51.52 0.32 23.39
N LYS A 182 -50.88 -0.42 24.30
CA LYS A 182 -51.55 -1.01 25.47
C LYS A 182 -52.07 0.05 26.44
N TYR A 183 -51.30 1.13 26.65
CA TYR A 183 -51.70 2.25 27.50
C TYR A 183 -52.89 3.02 26.91
N ILE A 184 -52.86 3.31 25.59
CA ILE A 184 -53.96 4.00 24.89
C ILE A 184 -55.24 3.16 24.91
N ARG A 185 -55.16 1.84 24.71
CA ARG A 185 -56.32 0.92 24.78
C ARG A 185 -56.86 0.68 26.20
N GLY A 186 -56.13 1.06 27.24
CA GLY A 186 -56.59 0.97 28.62
C GLY A 186 -57.22 2.26 29.16
N ILE A 187 -57.12 3.35 28.41
CA ILE A 187 -57.71 4.67 28.72
C ILE A 187 -59.01 4.90 27.93
N LEU A 188 -59.19 4.22 26.80
CA LEU A 188 -60.44 4.16 26.02
C LEU A 188 -61.28 2.94 26.43
#